data_AF-A0A7Y1ZLA7-F1
#
_entry.id   AF-A0A7Y1ZLA7-F1
#
_cell.length_a   1.000
_cell.length_b   1.000
_cell.length_c   1.000
_cell.angle_alpha   90.00
_cell.angle_beta   90.00
_cell.angle_gamma   90.00
#
_symmetry.space_group_name_H-M   'P 1'
#
loop_
_entity.id
_entity.type
_entity.pdbx_description
1 polymer ?
#
loop_
_entity_poly.entity_id
_entity_poly.type
_entity_poly.pdbx_seq_one_letter_code
_entity_poly.pdbx_strand_id
1 'polypeptide(L)'
;MDTATDSRFAAAQAPCYHCGEEVPGGTHYGLEIDGAYRAMCCPGCAAVAGMIRGAGLEHFYRQRTAYNERPEETPGSRAQFSVYDDPAVNESFTDPAANGQVSARLLLGGISCAACTWLIEKALRAVPGVSGARVNLA
;
A
#
# COMPACT_ATOMS: atom_id res chain seq x y z
N MET A 1 -24.98 10.59 -25.14
CA MET A 1 -25.98 10.31 -24.10
C MET A 1 -25.37 9.25 -23.19
N ASP A 2 -24.67 9.54 -22.08
CA ASP A 2 -24.29 10.78 -21.41
C ASP A 2 -22.94 10.51 -20.72
N THR A 3 -21.84 10.99 -21.30
CA THR A 3 -20.59 11.16 -20.55
C THR A 3 -20.67 12.50 -19.84
N ALA A 4 -21.49 12.54 -18.79
CA ALA A 4 -21.34 13.56 -17.77
C ALA A 4 -19.97 13.33 -17.14
N THR A 5 -18.96 14.07 -17.60
CA THR A 5 -17.67 14.20 -16.94
C THR A 5 -17.95 14.69 -15.53
N ASP A 6 -18.06 13.77 -14.58
CA ASP A 6 -18.29 14.09 -13.17
C ASP A 6 -17.15 15.02 -12.74
N SER A 7 -17.50 16.27 -12.46
CA SER A 7 -16.54 17.38 -12.27
C SER A 7 -15.62 17.15 -11.07
N ARG A 8 -15.92 16.16 -10.23
CA ARG A 8 -15.05 15.64 -9.16
C ARG A 8 -13.76 14.99 -9.71
N PHE A 9 -13.76 14.59 -10.98
CA PHE A 9 -12.63 13.93 -11.65
C PHE A 9 -11.90 14.81 -12.68
N ALA A 10 -12.29 16.08 -12.81
CA ALA A 10 -11.73 17.01 -13.80
C ALA A 10 -10.30 17.50 -13.47
N ALA A 11 -9.57 16.82 -12.58
CA ALA A 11 -8.22 17.18 -12.15
C ALA A 11 -7.13 16.27 -12.76
N ALA A 12 -7.24 15.96 -14.05
CA ALA A 12 -6.08 15.46 -14.79
C ALA A 12 -4.96 16.52 -14.67
N GLN A 13 -3.77 16.13 -14.19
CA GLN A 13 -2.61 17.00 -13.85
C GLN A 13 -2.52 17.60 -12.42
N ALA A 14 -3.41 17.31 -11.47
CA ALA A 14 -3.12 17.65 -10.07
C ALA A 14 -2.11 16.64 -9.46
N PRO A 15 -1.25 17.04 -8.51
CA PRO A 15 -0.42 16.08 -7.79
C PRO A 15 -1.30 15.16 -6.95
N CYS A 16 -0.97 13.87 -6.98
CA CYS A 16 -1.57 12.83 -6.16
C CYS A 16 -1.52 13.26 -4.70
N TYR A 17 -2.67 13.26 -4.04
CA TYR A 17 -2.71 13.74 -2.66
C TYR A 17 -1.90 12.85 -1.71
N HIS A 18 -1.60 11.60 -2.07
CA HIS A 18 -0.85 10.68 -1.21
C HIS A 18 0.66 10.69 -1.46
N CYS A 19 1.12 10.49 -2.70
CA CYS A 19 2.56 10.37 -3.06
C CYS A 19 3.13 11.59 -3.79
N GLY A 20 2.31 12.58 -4.17
CA GLY A 20 2.77 13.81 -4.83
C GLY A 20 3.04 13.71 -6.33
N GLU A 21 3.11 12.51 -6.91
CA GLU A 21 3.26 12.32 -8.36
C GLU A 21 2.05 12.80 -9.16
N GLU A 22 2.21 13.09 -10.44
CA GLU A 22 1.09 13.52 -11.30
C GLU A 22 -0.02 12.48 -11.38
N VAL A 23 -1.28 12.93 -11.28
CA VAL A 23 -2.44 12.08 -11.56
C VAL A 23 -2.61 11.93 -13.08
N PRO A 24 -2.47 10.72 -13.64
CA PRO A 24 -2.62 10.51 -15.08
C PRO A 24 -4.04 10.82 -15.55
N GLY A 25 -4.17 11.43 -16.73
CA GLY A 25 -5.46 11.71 -17.33
C GLY A 25 -6.29 10.43 -17.54
N GLY A 26 -7.60 10.50 -17.26
CA GLY A 26 -8.51 9.36 -17.38
C GLY A 26 -8.49 8.37 -16.21
N THR A 27 -7.73 8.67 -15.15
CA THR A 27 -7.83 7.92 -13.89
C THR A 27 -8.91 8.50 -12.98
N HIS A 28 -9.64 7.61 -12.29
CA HIS A 28 -10.78 7.98 -11.43
C HIS A 28 -10.57 7.48 -9.99
N TYR A 29 -9.34 7.54 -9.50
CA TYR A 29 -9.02 7.13 -8.14
C TYR A 29 -9.04 8.34 -7.21
N GLY A 30 -9.78 8.24 -6.11
CA GLY A 30 -9.82 9.28 -5.09
C GLY A 30 -10.83 8.97 -4.01
N LEU A 31 -10.75 9.74 -2.92
CA LEU A 31 -11.62 9.62 -1.77
C LEU A 31 -11.70 10.96 -1.03
N GLU A 32 -12.71 11.09 -0.18
CA GLU A 32 -12.84 12.23 0.71
C GLU A 32 -11.87 12.10 1.87
N ILE A 33 -11.04 13.12 2.09
CA ILE A 33 -10.10 13.24 3.22
C ILE A 33 -10.19 14.67 3.76
N ASP A 34 -10.40 14.82 5.07
CA ASP A 34 -10.66 16.12 5.72
C ASP A 34 -11.80 16.92 5.03
N GLY A 35 -12.87 16.24 4.60
CA GLY A 35 -14.05 16.88 3.98
C GLY A 35 -13.86 17.35 2.53
N ALA A 36 -12.71 17.07 1.90
CA ALA A 36 -12.44 17.41 0.51
C ALA A 36 -12.13 16.15 -0.31
N TYR A 37 -12.61 16.09 -1.54
CA TYR A 37 -12.23 15.03 -2.47
C TYR A 37 -10.76 15.17 -2.87
N ARG A 38 -9.99 14.11 -2.70
CA ARG A 38 -8.55 14.06 -2.96
C ARG A 38 -8.26 13.04 -4.06
N ALA A 39 -7.70 13.52 -5.17
CA ALA A 39 -7.32 12.69 -6.31
C ALA A 39 -6.05 11.85 -6.02
N MET A 40 -5.98 10.67 -6.61
CA MET A 40 -4.88 9.70 -6.46
C MET A 40 -4.41 9.21 -7.83
N CYS A 41 -3.10 8.97 -7.99
CA CYS A 41 -2.55 8.55 -9.28
C CYS A 41 -2.86 7.08 -9.63
N CYS A 42 -3.15 6.23 -8.64
CA CYS A 42 -3.35 4.79 -8.84
C CYS A 42 -4.23 4.14 -7.74
N PRO A 43 -4.70 2.89 -7.94
CA PRO A 43 -5.46 2.15 -6.92
C PRO A 43 -4.71 1.99 -5.60
N GLY A 44 -3.37 1.83 -5.66
CA GLY A 44 -2.53 1.68 -4.47
C GLY A 44 -2.55 2.93 -3.58
N CYS A 45 -2.40 4.12 -4.16
CA CYS A 45 -2.49 5.38 -3.42
C CYS A 45 -3.87 5.58 -2.80
N ALA A 46 -4.95 5.23 -3.51
CA ALA A 46 -6.31 5.28 -2.97
C ALA A 46 -6.51 4.28 -1.82
N ALA A 47 -5.95 3.07 -1.91
CA ALA A 47 -6.04 2.07 -0.86
C ALA A 47 -5.31 2.52 0.42
N VAL A 48 -4.06 2.98 0.30
CA VAL A 48 -3.29 3.46 1.46
C VAL A 48 -3.94 4.69 2.07
N ALA A 49 -4.38 5.63 1.25
CA ALA A 49 -5.08 6.81 1.74
C ALA A 49 -6.41 6.47 2.43
N GLY A 50 -7.16 5.51 1.89
CA GLY A 50 -8.35 4.95 2.54
C GLY A 50 -8.05 4.26 3.87
N MET A 51 -6.90 3.58 3.98
CA MET A 51 -6.47 2.98 5.25
C MET A 51 -6.13 4.05 6.30
N ILE A 52 -5.41 5.11 5.93
CA ILE A 52 -5.09 6.24 6.82
C ILE A 52 -6.38 6.91 7.32
N ARG A 53 -7.30 7.21 6.40
CA ARG A 53 -8.63 7.76 6.74
C ARG A 53 -9.40 6.83 7.67
N GLY A 54 -9.52 5.56 7.32
CA GLY A 54 -10.27 4.57 8.11
C GLY A 54 -9.69 4.32 9.50
N ALA A 55 -8.44 4.71 9.75
CA ALA A 55 -7.80 4.68 11.07
C ALA A 55 -7.93 5.99 11.87
N GLY A 56 -8.56 7.03 11.31
CA GLY A 56 -8.60 8.36 11.92
C GLY A 56 -7.24 9.06 11.93
N LEU A 57 -6.30 8.63 11.09
CA LEU A 57 -4.93 9.16 11.02
C LEU A 57 -4.78 10.25 9.95
N GLU A 58 -5.87 10.89 9.52
CA GLU A 58 -5.87 11.93 8.47
C GLU A 58 -4.96 13.12 8.80
N HIS A 59 -4.68 13.35 10.09
CA HIS A 59 -3.70 14.36 10.52
C HIS A 59 -2.31 14.18 9.91
N PHE A 60 -1.95 12.95 9.53
CA PHE A 60 -0.75 12.63 8.75
C PHE A 60 -0.56 13.58 7.55
N TYR A 61 -1.63 13.86 6.81
CA TYR A 61 -1.55 14.71 5.61
C TYR A 61 -1.23 16.17 5.90
N ARG A 62 -1.56 16.65 7.12
CA ARG A 62 -1.26 18.02 7.56
C ARG A 62 0.15 18.15 8.15
N GLN A 63 0.69 17.07 8.71
CA GLN A 63 2.00 17.07 9.39
C GLN A 63 3.14 16.53 8.54
N ARG A 64 2.85 15.89 7.40
CA ARG A 64 3.91 15.39 6.53
C ARG A 64 4.82 16.51 6.07
N THR A 65 6.12 16.28 6.15
CA THR A 65 7.16 17.20 5.66
C THR A 65 7.64 16.80 4.26
N ALA A 66 7.36 15.57 3.83
CA ALA A 66 7.68 15.04 2.51
C ALA A 66 6.60 14.06 2.04
N TYR A 67 6.57 13.80 0.74
CA TYR A 67 5.79 12.69 0.17
C TYR A 67 6.56 11.39 0.29
N ASN A 68 5.84 10.27 0.36
CA ASN A 68 6.47 8.96 0.26
C ASN A 68 7.00 8.77 -1.16
N GLU A 69 8.28 8.43 -1.27
CA GLU A 69 8.88 8.03 -2.53
C GLU A 69 8.24 6.72 -2.99
N ARG A 70 7.82 6.68 -4.26
CA ARG A 70 7.44 5.43 -4.88
C ARG A 70 8.73 4.66 -5.18
N PRO A 71 8.86 3.39 -4.73
CA PRO A 71 9.99 2.57 -5.15
C PRO A 71 10.05 2.53 -6.67
N GLU A 72 11.21 2.75 -7.26
CA GLU A 72 11.38 2.60 -8.70
C GLU A 72 11.08 1.15 -9.10
N GLU A 73 10.02 0.94 -9.86
CA GLU A 73 9.76 -0.35 -10.49
C GLU A 73 10.73 -0.52 -11.66
N THR A 74 11.94 -0.98 -11.37
CA THR A 74 12.89 -1.40 -12.40
C THR A 74 12.41 -2.69 -13.07
N PRO A 75 12.63 -2.88 -14.38
CA PRO A 75 12.35 -4.15 -15.05
C PRO A 75 13.03 -5.30 -14.31
N GLY A 76 12.25 -6.29 -13.86
CA GLY A 76 12.76 -7.40 -13.07
C GLY A 76 12.71 -7.22 -11.54
N SER A 77 12.27 -6.06 -11.04
CA SER A 77 12.06 -5.83 -9.59
C SER A 77 11.10 -6.85 -8.96
N ARG A 78 10.13 -7.39 -9.72
CA ARG A 78 9.31 -8.54 -9.28
C ARG A 78 10.04 -9.87 -9.42
N ALA A 79 10.82 -10.03 -10.49
CA ALA A 79 11.58 -11.25 -10.74
C ALA A 79 12.67 -11.49 -9.68
N GLN A 80 13.20 -10.42 -9.06
CA GLN A 80 14.15 -10.56 -7.94
C GLN A 80 13.57 -11.35 -6.75
N PHE A 81 12.24 -11.38 -6.62
CA PHE A 81 11.56 -12.12 -5.56
C PHE A 81 11.21 -13.56 -5.95
N SER A 82 11.43 -14.00 -7.20
CA SER A 82 11.13 -15.39 -7.60
C SER A 82 12.01 -16.42 -6.90
N VAL A 83 13.16 -16.01 -6.36
CA VAL A 83 14.03 -16.86 -5.55
C VAL A 83 13.32 -17.39 -4.29
N TYR A 84 12.32 -16.66 -3.77
CA TYR A 84 11.54 -17.08 -2.60
C TYR A 84 10.52 -18.19 -2.92
N ASP A 85 10.29 -18.47 -4.21
CA ASP A 85 9.47 -19.59 -4.68
C ASP A 85 10.29 -20.88 -4.84
N ASP A 86 11.63 -20.81 -4.76
CA ASP A 86 12.48 -22.01 -4.74
C ASP A 86 12.22 -22.80 -3.44
N PRO A 87 11.95 -24.11 -3.50
CA PRO A 87 11.63 -24.90 -2.32
C PRO A 87 12.69 -24.86 -1.22
N ALA A 88 13.97 -24.90 -1.59
CA ALA A 88 15.07 -24.91 -0.61
C ALA A 88 15.20 -23.55 0.09
N VAL A 89 14.95 -22.46 -0.65
CA VAL A 89 14.93 -21.11 -0.08
C VAL A 89 13.68 -20.93 0.80
N ASN A 90 12.51 -21.39 0.33
CA ASN A 90 11.25 -21.32 1.05
C ASN A 90 11.32 -22.00 2.42
N GLU A 91 11.87 -23.21 2.46
CA GLU A 91 12.07 -23.98 3.69
C GLU A 91 12.98 -23.27 4.71
N SER A 92 13.89 -22.39 4.25
CA SER A 92 14.83 -21.70 5.15
C SER A 92 14.16 -20.66 6.06
N PHE A 93 12.97 -20.17 5.71
CA PHE A 93 12.26 -19.13 6.48
C PHE A 93 10.80 -19.50 6.81
N THR A 94 10.36 -20.71 6.45
CA THR A 94 9.01 -21.21 6.74
C THR A 94 9.00 -22.26 7.85
N ASP A 95 7.87 -22.35 8.52
CA ASP A 95 7.62 -23.26 9.64
C ASP A 95 6.23 -23.89 9.44
N PRO A 96 6.15 -25.11 8.89
CA PRO A 96 4.90 -25.80 8.64
C PRO A 96 4.30 -26.34 9.93
N ALA A 97 3.02 -26.04 10.16
CA ALA A 97 2.25 -26.53 11.30
C ALA A 97 1.43 -27.78 10.91
N ALA A 98 1.14 -28.64 11.90
CA ALA A 98 0.40 -29.89 11.70
C ALA A 98 -1.03 -29.70 11.15
N ASN A 99 -1.60 -28.50 11.28
CA ASN A 99 -2.93 -28.15 10.76
C ASN A 99 -2.91 -27.71 9.28
N GLY A 100 -1.78 -27.85 8.59
CA GLY A 100 -1.61 -27.44 7.19
C GLY A 100 -1.33 -25.96 6.99
N GLN A 101 -1.17 -25.16 8.06
CA GLN A 101 -0.71 -23.78 7.95
C GLN A 101 0.81 -23.73 7.80
N VAL A 102 1.31 -22.69 7.14
CA VAL A 102 2.74 -22.41 7.04
C VAL A 102 2.99 -20.99 7.53
N SER A 103 3.93 -20.83 8.47
CA SER A 103 4.34 -19.52 8.97
C SER A 103 5.67 -19.09 8.35
N ALA A 104 5.74 -17.92 7.73
CA ALA A 104 6.99 -17.34 7.22
C ALA A 104 7.53 -16.27 8.19
N ARG A 105 8.85 -16.26 8.42
CA ARG A 105 9.53 -15.22 9.20
C ARG A 105 10.49 -14.44 8.31
N LEU A 106 10.16 -13.18 8.04
CA LEU A 106 10.89 -12.31 7.12
C LEU A 106 11.42 -11.07 7.84
N LEU A 107 12.63 -10.64 7.48
CA LEU A 107 13.19 -9.37 7.95
C LEU A 107 12.73 -8.24 7.01
N LEU A 108 12.22 -7.16 7.58
CA LEU A 108 11.75 -5.99 6.84
C LEU A 108 12.71 -4.81 7.08
N GLY A 109 13.20 -4.22 6.00
CA GLY A 109 13.92 -2.95 6.04
C GLY A 109 12.98 -1.75 5.90
N GLY A 110 13.48 -0.55 6.22
CA GLY A 110 12.80 0.71 5.90
C GLY A 110 11.56 1.05 6.73
N ILE A 111 11.27 0.28 7.79
CA ILE A 111 10.17 0.57 8.72
C ILE A 111 10.69 1.41 9.90
N SER A 112 10.00 2.49 10.25
CA SER A 112 10.50 3.48 11.23
C SER A 112 9.51 3.87 12.33
N CYS A 113 8.23 3.47 12.24
CA CYS A 113 7.23 3.82 13.24
C CYS A 113 6.13 2.76 13.42
N ALA A 114 5.44 2.82 14.56
CA ALA A 114 4.33 1.91 14.88
C ALA A 114 3.18 1.96 13.85
N ALA A 115 3.01 3.09 13.15
CA ALA A 115 2.02 3.19 12.07
C ALA A 115 2.38 2.29 10.87
N CYS A 116 3.67 2.13 10.55
CA CYS A 116 4.14 1.22 9.51
C CYS A 116 3.78 -0.23 9.87
N THR A 117 4.03 -0.64 11.11
CA THR A 117 3.66 -1.97 11.64
C THR A 117 2.18 -2.25 11.43
N TRP A 118 1.30 -1.34 11.88
CA TRP A 118 -0.14 -1.49 11.73
C TRP A 118 -0.59 -1.58 10.26
N LEU A 119 -0.03 -0.72 9.40
CA LEU A 119 -0.35 -0.72 7.96
C LEU A 119 0.06 -2.02 7.28
N ILE A 120 1.28 -2.52 7.53
CA ILE A 120 1.79 -3.76 6.93
C ILE A 120 0.92 -4.94 7.35
N GLU A 121 0.64 -5.06 8.64
CA GLU A 121 -0.19 -6.15 9.13
C GLU A 121 -1.62 -6.10 8.58
N LYS A 122 -2.22 -4.89 8.48
CA LYS A 122 -3.56 -4.71 7.90
C LYS A 122 -3.58 -5.10 6.43
N ALA A 123 -2.57 -4.69 5.65
CA ALA A 123 -2.44 -5.02 4.25
C ALA A 123 -2.27 -6.54 4.03
N LEU A 124 -1.37 -7.18 4.79
CA LEU A 124 -1.12 -8.63 4.67
C LEU A 124 -2.36 -9.45 5.03
N ARG A 125 -3.12 -9.07 6.06
CA ARG A 125 -4.38 -9.74 6.42
C ARG A 125 -5.47 -9.63 5.35
N ALA A 126 -5.36 -8.70 4.40
CA ALA A 126 -6.27 -8.60 3.27
C ALA A 126 -5.90 -9.52 2.09
N VAL A 127 -4.73 -10.16 2.13
CA VAL A 127 -4.28 -11.08 1.07
C VAL A 127 -4.98 -12.44 1.22
N PRO A 128 -5.61 -12.98 0.16
CA PRO A 128 -6.22 -14.30 0.20
C PRO A 128 -5.22 -15.38 0.67
N GLY A 129 -5.64 -16.22 1.63
CA GLY A 129 -4.81 -17.29 2.20
C GLY A 129 -3.97 -16.89 3.41
N VAL A 130 -3.85 -15.59 3.73
CA VAL A 130 -3.17 -15.15 4.96
C VAL A 130 -4.13 -15.22 6.15
N SER A 131 -3.84 -16.11 7.09
CA SER A 131 -4.61 -16.25 8.33
C SER A 131 -4.20 -15.26 9.44
N GLY A 132 -2.97 -14.73 9.35
CA GLY A 132 -2.45 -13.76 10.31
C GLY A 132 -1.15 -13.13 9.84
N ALA A 133 -0.91 -11.90 10.30
CA ALA A 133 0.33 -11.17 10.08
C ALA A 133 0.67 -10.38 11.35
N ARG A 134 1.93 -10.45 11.78
CA ARG A 134 2.47 -9.67 12.90
C ARG A 134 3.80 -9.08 12.48
N VAL A 135 4.00 -7.80 12.77
CA VAL A 135 5.27 -7.12 12.54
C VAL A 135 5.83 -6.70 13.89
N ASN A 136 7.13 -6.92 14.09
CA ASN A 136 7.83 -6.49 15.29
C ASN A 136 8.91 -5.48 14.92
N LEU A 137 8.89 -4.32 15.58
CA LEU A 137 9.96 -3.33 15.55
C LEU A 137 10.89 -3.68 16.73
N ALA A 138 11.91 -4.51 16.49
CA ALA A 138 12.95 -4.85 17.45
C ALA A 138 14.31 -4.46 16.90
#